data_AF-A0A257QH91-F1
#
_entry.id   AF-A0A257QH91-F1
#
_cell.length_a   1.000
_cell.length_b   1.000
_cell.length_c   1.000
_cell.angle_alpha   90.00
_cell.angle_beta   90.00
_cell.angle_gamma   90.00
#
_symmetry.space_group_name_H-M   'P 1'
#
loop_
_entity.id
_entity.type
_entity.pdbx_description
1 polymer ?
#
loop_
_entity_poly.entity_id
_entity_poly.type
_entity_poly.pdbx_seq_one_letter_code
_entity_poly.pdbx_strand_id
1 'polypeptide(L)'
;MSIAISAQTGQLIVKIGFGVILALIAWTVVASFVFLFGTGLLHEFPHPFWQWWLYALNFDGNPRVALWLKIGAGVGAVPPVLMIAALVYRGQLVVGPKLRRPLFGGIVKSPLAVTDNHGRAAWMSMAAARERFPGSNPAFGGIVVGEAYRVDQEKVAVRRFDPDDAKS
;
A
#
# COMPACT_ATOMS: atom_id res chain seq x y z
N MET A 1 9.24 15.21 -29.07
CA MET A 1 9.78 14.54 -27.86
C MET A 1 8.62 13.82 -27.19
N SER A 2 8.44 12.51 -27.43
CA SER A 2 7.41 11.72 -26.74
C SER A 2 7.97 11.25 -25.40
N ILE A 3 7.36 11.69 -24.30
CA ILE A 3 7.72 11.21 -22.97
C ILE A 3 7.10 9.80 -22.86
N ALA A 4 7.93 8.77 -22.99
CA ALA A 4 7.50 7.39 -22.76
C ALA A 4 7.29 7.19 -21.25
N ILE A 5 6.07 7.43 -20.77
CA ILE A 5 5.68 7.16 -19.39
C ILE A 5 5.63 5.64 -19.23
N SER A 6 6.42 5.10 -18.30
CA SER A 6 6.34 3.66 -17.99
C SER A 6 4.94 3.30 -17.52
N ALA A 7 4.47 2.08 -17.82
CA ALA A 7 3.13 1.63 -17.41
C ALA A 7 2.91 1.75 -15.88
N GLN A 8 3.96 1.56 -15.09
CA GLN A 8 3.94 1.75 -13.64
C GLN A 8 3.76 3.21 -13.24
N THR A 9 4.49 4.13 -13.88
CA THR A 9 4.34 5.59 -13.64
C THR A 9 2.95 6.07 -14.03
N GLY A 10 2.40 5.57 -15.15
CA GLY A 10 1.03 5.89 -15.58
C GLY A 10 -0.04 5.47 -14.57
N GLN A 11 0.04 4.22 -14.06
CA GLN A 11 -0.89 3.74 -13.03
C GLN A 11 -0.78 4.51 -11.72
N LEU A 12 0.44 4.92 -11.33
CA LEU A 12 0.64 5.71 -10.13
C LEU A 12 -0.02 7.09 -10.25
N ILE A 13 0.16 7.77 -11.38
CA ILE A 13 -0.46 9.07 -11.66
C ILE A 13 -1.98 8.96 -11.58
N VAL A 14 -2.58 7.94 -12.21
CA VAL A 14 -4.04 7.73 -12.17
C VAL A 14 -4.54 7.53 -10.74
N LYS A 15 -3.85 6.72 -9.94
CA LYS A 15 -4.23 6.47 -8.53
C LYS A 15 -4.14 7.73 -7.67
N ILE A 16 -3.06 8.49 -7.82
CA ILE A 16 -2.89 9.76 -7.09
C ILE A 16 -3.97 10.76 -7.52
N GLY A 17 -4.17 10.93 -8.83
CA GLY A 17 -5.19 11.83 -9.38
C GLY A 17 -6.59 11.47 -8.88
N PHE A 18 -6.96 10.19 -8.91
CA PHE A 18 -8.24 9.72 -8.40
C PHE A 18 -8.41 10.01 -6.90
N GLY A 19 -7.37 9.74 -6.09
CA GLY A 19 -7.39 10.03 -4.65
C GLY A 19 -7.55 11.52 -4.35
N VAL A 20 -6.86 12.39 -5.08
CA VAL A 20 -6.97 13.85 -4.95
C VAL A 20 -8.38 14.32 -5.32
N ILE A 21 -8.96 13.81 -6.41
CA ILE A 21 -10.33 14.15 -6.83
C ILE A 21 -11.33 13.78 -5.73
N LEU A 22 -11.25 12.56 -5.18
CA LEU A 22 -12.13 12.14 -4.09
C LEU A 22 -11.97 13.00 -2.84
N ALA A 23 -10.73 13.35 -2.50
CA ALA A 23 -10.44 14.22 -1.36
C ALA A 23 -11.04 15.62 -1.52
N LEU A 24 -10.96 16.21 -2.72
CA LEU A 24 -11.53 17.51 -3.04
C LEU A 24 -13.06 17.49 -3.02
N ILE A 25 -13.68 16.43 -3.52
CA ILE A 25 -15.14 16.24 -3.45
C ILE A 25 -15.58 16.16 -1.98
N ALA A 26 -14.94 15.28 -1.19
CA ALA A 26 -15.25 15.13 0.23
C ALA A 26 -15.04 16.43 1.00
N TRP A 27 -13.95 17.15 0.73
CA TRP A 27 -13.67 18.46 1.30
C TRP A 27 -14.78 19.46 0.97
N THR A 28 -15.20 19.54 -0.29
CA THR A 28 -16.21 20.50 -0.78
C THR A 28 -17.56 20.25 -0.11
N VAL A 29 -17.96 18.99 0.00
CA VAL A 29 -19.23 18.59 0.63
C VAL A 29 -19.21 18.95 2.11
N VAL A 30 -18.18 18.54 2.86
CA VAL A 30 -18.08 18.83 4.29
C VAL A 30 -18.01 20.32 4.56
N ALA A 31 -17.20 21.07 3.80
CA ALA A 31 -17.09 22.51 3.93
C ALA A 31 -18.44 23.21 3.69
N SER A 32 -19.22 22.74 2.70
CA SER A 32 -20.55 23.29 2.38
C SER A 32 -21.57 23.01 3.48
N PHE A 33 -21.61 21.79 4.04
CA PHE A 33 -22.50 21.47 5.15
C PHE A 33 -22.18 22.26 6.41
N VAL A 34 -20.90 22.35 6.78
CA VAL A 34 -20.46 23.10 7.97
C VAL A 34 -20.77 24.59 7.82
N PHE A 35 -20.51 25.16 6.64
CA PHE A 35 -20.85 26.54 6.33
C PHE A 35 -22.35 26.80 6.47
N LEU A 36 -23.18 26.02 5.76
CA LEU A 36 -24.63 26.18 5.76
C LEU A 36 -25.26 25.97 7.14
N PHE A 37 -24.71 25.03 7.91
CA PHE A 37 -25.13 24.80 9.29
C PHE A 37 -24.87 26.05 10.15
N GLY A 38 -23.67 26.63 10.05
CA GLY A 38 -23.30 27.81 10.83
C GLY A 38 -24.03 29.11 10.45
N THR A 39 -24.42 29.23 9.18
CA THR A 39 -25.22 30.36 8.69
C THR A 39 -26.74 30.14 8.83
N GLY A 40 -27.19 28.92 9.13
CA GLY A 40 -28.61 28.57 9.25
C GLY A 40 -29.31 28.40 7.89
N LEU A 41 -28.56 28.22 6.80
CA LEU A 41 -29.07 28.18 5.42
C LEU A 41 -29.27 26.76 4.88
N LEU A 42 -29.20 25.73 5.74
CA LEU A 42 -29.30 24.33 5.31
C LEU A 42 -30.59 23.99 4.57
N HIS A 43 -31.71 24.62 4.94
CA HIS A 43 -33.02 24.34 4.35
C HIS A 43 -33.37 25.26 3.17
N GLU A 44 -32.55 26.28 2.91
CA GLU A 44 -32.78 27.22 1.81
C GLU A 44 -32.39 26.63 0.45
N PHE A 45 -31.50 25.63 0.47
CA PHE A 45 -30.97 25.02 -0.75
C PHE A 45 -31.44 23.57 -0.90
N PRO A 46 -32.02 23.19 -2.05
CA PRO A 46 -32.36 21.80 -2.35
C PRO A 46 -31.14 20.85 -2.38
N HIS A 47 -29.96 21.37 -2.71
CA HIS A 47 -28.74 20.58 -2.91
C HIS A 47 -27.53 21.20 -2.20
N PRO A 48 -27.33 20.93 -0.89
CA PRO A 48 -26.35 21.62 -0.02
C PRO A 48 -24.89 21.10 -0.16
N PHE A 49 -24.42 20.81 -1.37
CA PHE A 49 -23.14 20.11 -1.59
C PHE A 49 -21.97 20.99 -2.03
N TRP A 50 -22.22 22.22 -2.49
CA TRP A 50 -21.19 23.05 -3.15
C TRP A 50 -21.27 24.54 -2.78
N GLN A 51 -22.15 24.91 -1.86
CA GLN A 51 -22.46 26.28 -1.47
C GLN A 51 -21.27 27.01 -0.87
N TRP A 52 -20.30 26.29 -0.30
CA TRP A 52 -19.08 26.92 0.20
C TRP A 52 -18.38 27.72 -0.92
N TRP A 53 -18.27 27.16 -2.13
CA TRP A 53 -17.67 27.85 -3.27
C TRP A 53 -18.49 29.05 -3.74
N LEU A 54 -19.82 28.90 -3.78
CA LEU A 54 -20.72 29.98 -4.21
C LEU A 54 -20.54 31.21 -3.30
N TYR A 55 -20.50 31.01 -1.99
CA TYR A 55 -20.32 32.11 -1.03
C TYR A 55 -18.88 32.58 -0.92
N ALA A 56 -17.88 31.71 -1.15
CA ALA A 56 -16.49 32.12 -1.18
C ALA A 56 -16.18 33.05 -2.38
N LEU A 57 -16.81 32.81 -3.53
CA LEU A 57 -16.59 33.59 -4.75
C LEU A 57 -17.43 34.89 -4.83
N ASN A 58 -18.61 34.91 -4.19
CA ASN A 58 -19.55 36.04 -4.25
C ASN A 58 -19.70 36.73 -2.87
N PHE A 59 -18.61 36.83 -2.11
CA PHE A 59 -18.65 37.34 -0.75
C PHE A 59 -18.75 38.88 -0.69
N ASP A 60 -19.85 39.41 -0.14
CA ASP A 60 -20.12 40.86 -0.04
C ASP A 60 -19.68 41.52 1.30
N GLY A 61 -18.74 40.94 2.04
CA GLY A 61 -18.19 41.59 3.24
C GLY A 61 -18.90 41.30 4.57
N ASN A 62 -19.93 40.45 4.59
CA ASN A 62 -20.63 40.09 5.83
C ASN A 62 -19.70 39.31 6.82
N PRO A 63 -19.42 39.82 8.03
CA PRO A 63 -18.45 39.22 8.93
C PRO A 63 -18.84 37.81 9.41
N ARG A 64 -20.15 37.53 9.53
CA ARG A 64 -20.64 36.20 9.93
C ARG A 64 -20.37 35.17 8.85
N VAL A 65 -20.63 35.51 7.58
CA VAL A 65 -20.37 34.63 6.44
C VAL A 65 -18.86 34.40 6.31
N ALA A 66 -18.02 35.43 6.47
CA ALA A 66 -16.56 35.29 6.44
C ALA A 66 -16.04 34.32 7.51
N LEU A 67 -16.56 34.41 8.73
CA LEU A 67 -16.17 33.51 9.83
C LEU A 67 -16.52 32.06 9.48
N TRP A 68 -17.76 31.80 9.05
CA TRP A 68 -18.22 30.45 8.75
C TRP A 68 -17.59 29.86 7.49
N LEU A 69 -17.20 30.68 6.51
CA LEU A 69 -16.39 30.22 5.38
C LEU A 69 -15.02 29.71 5.84
N LYS A 70 -14.34 30.42 6.76
CA LYS A 70 -13.05 29.99 7.33
C LYS A 70 -13.20 28.71 8.14
N ILE A 71 -14.23 28.63 8.99
CA ILE A 71 -14.51 27.41 9.78
C ILE A 71 -14.81 26.24 8.84
N GLY A 72 -15.67 26.44 7.84
CA GLY A 72 -16.01 25.43 6.84
C GLY A 72 -14.79 24.91 6.08
N ALA A 73 -13.87 25.80 5.67
CA ALA A 73 -12.63 25.40 5.02
C ALA A 73 -11.71 24.58 5.94
N GLY A 74 -11.61 24.98 7.21
CA GLY A 74 -10.82 24.29 8.21
C GLY A 74 -11.37 22.89 8.52
N VAL A 75 -12.67 22.79 8.84
CA VAL A 75 -13.32 21.49 9.13
C VAL A 75 -13.38 20.62 7.88
N GLY A 76 -13.56 21.22 6.70
CA GLY A 76 -13.50 20.52 5.42
C GLY A 76 -12.18 19.78 5.18
N ALA A 77 -11.08 20.18 5.84
CA ALA A 77 -9.79 19.48 5.74
C ALA A 77 -9.76 18.13 6.47
N VAL A 78 -10.76 17.80 7.29
CA VAL A 78 -10.79 16.54 8.05
C VAL A 78 -10.76 15.30 7.14
N PRO A 79 -11.63 15.14 6.12
CA PRO A 79 -11.55 14.02 5.19
C PRO A 79 -10.19 13.81 4.50
N PRO A 80 -9.55 14.80 3.84
CA PRO A 80 -8.25 14.58 3.23
C PRO A 80 -7.17 14.21 4.26
N VAL A 81 -7.18 14.82 5.44
CA VAL A 81 -6.22 14.51 6.52
C VAL A 81 -6.39 13.07 7.00
N LEU A 82 -7.63 12.63 7.26
CA LEU A 82 -7.91 11.26 7.67
C LEU A 82 -7.54 10.26 6.57
N MET A 83 -7.78 10.58 5.30
CA MET A 83 -7.39 9.75 4.17
C MET A 83 -5.86 9.59 4.11
N ILE A 84 -5.11 10.69 4.21
CA ILE A 84 -3.64 10.66 4.23
C ILE A 84 -3.14 9.86 5.44
N ALA A 85 -3.68 10.11 6.63
CA ALA A 85 -3.31 9.39 7.85
C ALA A 85 -3.58 7.88 7.71
N ALA A 86 -4.71 7.49 7.13
CA ALA A 86 -5.04 6.09 6.87
C ALA A 86 -4.08 5.45 5.86
N LEU A 87 -3.67 6.18 4.82
CA LEU A 87 -2.68 5.72 3.84
C LEU A 87 -1.30 5.57 4.46
N VAL A 88 -0.85 6.52 5.28
CA VAL A 88 0.42 6.46 6.01
C VAL A 88 0.40 5.30 7.00
N TYR A 89 -0.66 5.16 7.79
CA TYR A 89 -0.82 4.04 8.72
C TYR A 89 -0.78 2.70 7.98
N ARG A 90 -1.49 2.57 6.85
CA ARG A 90 -1.41 1.38 6.00
C ARG A 90 -0.02 1.15 5.42
N GLY A 91 0.69 2.20 5.02
CA GLY A 91 2.07 2.12 4.50
C GLY A 91 3.07 1.69 5.57
N GLN A 92 2.94 2.20 6.79
CA GLN A 92 3.78 1.80 7.94
C GLN A 92 3.56 0.34 8.35
N LEU A 93 2.35 -0.19 8.19
CA LEU A 93 2.06 -1.61 8.40
C LEU A 93 2.71 -2.53 7.33
N VAL A 94 3.26 -1.99 6.25
CA VAL A 94 3.85 -2.74 5.12
C VAL A 94 5.38 -2.82 5.21
N VAL A 95 6.00 -2.39 6.31
CA VAL A 95 7.46 -2.51 6.50
C VAL A 95 7.85 -3.98 6.82
N GLY A 96 8.25 -4.74 5.78
CA GLY A 96 8.83 -6.09 5.86
C GLY A 96 8.07 -7.16 5.06
N PRO A 97 8.71 -8.30 4.71
CA PRO A 97 8.18 -9.31 3.78
C PRO A 97 7.07 -10.14 4.42
N LYS A 98 5.89 -9.55 4.64
CA LYS A 98 4.71 -10.24 5.19
C LYS A 98 3.42 -9.68 4.59
N LEU A 99 3.13 -10.05 3.35
CA LEU A 99 1.83 -9.80 2.72
C LEU A 99 0.83 -10.90 3.12
N ARG A 100 0.30 -10.81 4.36
CA ARG A 100 -1.07 -11.18 4.78
C ARG A 100 -1.12 -11.28 6.32
N ARG A 101 -1.97 -10.45 6.94
CA ARG A 101 -2.47 -10.70 8.30
C ARG A 101 -3.90 -11.26 8.18
N PRO A 102 -4.25 -12.34 8.90
CA PRO A 102 -5.63 -12.77 9.04
C PRO A 102 -6.36 -11.79 9.98
N LEU A 103 -7.68 -11.66 9.80
CA LEU A 103 -8.53 -10.70 10.52
C LEU A 103 -8.46 -10.82 12.06
N PHE A 104 -8.02 -11.95 12.60
CA PHE A 104 -8.05 -12.29 14.03
C PHE A 104 -6.68 -12.50 14.69
N GLY A 105 -5.59 -12.08 14.06
CA GLY A 105 -4.25 -12.13 14.66
C GLY A 105 -3.64 -13.54 14.72
N GLY A 106 -2.35 -13.63 14.41
CA GLY A 106 -1.61 -14.89 14.35
C GLY A 106 -0.45 -14.79 13.36
N ILE A 107 0.66 -15.48 13.63
CA ILE A 107 1.78 -15.60 12.70
C ILE A 107 1.35 -16.56 11.59
N VAL A 108 1.00 -16.01 10.42
CA VAL A 108 0.81 -16.83 9.22
C VAL A 108 2.19 -17.15 8.66
N LYS A 109 2.54 -18.45 8.67
CA LYS A 109 3.69 -18.95 7.89
C LYS A 109 3.45 -18.60 6.43
N SER A 110 4.47 -18.08 5.74
CA SER A 110 4.36 -17.77 4.32
C SER A 110 3.88 -19.02 3.57
N PRO A 111 2.74 -18.99 2.86
CA PRO A 111 2.41 -20.07 1.97
C PRO A 111 3.51 -20.18 0.91
N LEU A 112 3.82 -21.40 0.47
CA LEU A 112 4.61 -21.63 -0.73
C LEU A 112 4.04 -20.74 -1.85
N ALA A 113 4.92 -20.10 -2.64
CA ALA A 113 4.50 -19.12 -3.64
C ALA A 113 3.38 -19.71 -4.52
N VAL A 114 2.34 -18.90 -4.78
CA VAL A 114 1.13 -19.36 -5.50
C VAL A 114 1.48 -19.78 -6.93
N THR A 115 2.48 -19.14 -7.54
CA THR A 115 2.95 -19.41 -8.90
C THR A 115 4.41 -19.85 -8.88
N ASP A 116 4.77 -20.75 -9.80
CA ASP A 116 6.16 -21.26 -9.94
C ASP A 116 7.16 -20.14 -10.30
N ASN A 117 6.68 -19.03 -10.85
CA ASN A 117 7.48 -17.84 -11.20
C ASN A 117 8.13 -17.13 -10.00
N HIS A 118 7.59 -17.31 -8.79
CA HIS A 118 8.12 -16.69 -7.58
C HIS A 118 8.81 -17.71 -6.64
N GLY A 119 9.08 -18.91 -7.15
CA GLY A 119 9.83 -19.93 -6.44
C GLY A 119 8.98 -20.69 -5.43
N ARG A 120 8.52 -21.88 -5.82
CA ARG A 120 8.17 -22.97 -4.89
C ARG A 120 9.38 -23.81 -4.50
N ALA A 121 10.59 -23.26 -4.68
CA ALA A 121 11.84 -23.97 -4.45
C ALA A 121 11.99 -24.28 -2.96
N ALA A 122 11.57 -25.47 -2.59
CA ALA A 122 11.86 -26.07 -1.31
C ALA A 122 13.04 -27.03 -1.48
N TRP A 123 13.91 -27.07 -0.48
CA TRP A 123 14.96 -28.07 -0.41
C TRP A 123 14.33 -29.46 -0.32
N MET A 124 14.75 -30.36 -1.21
CA MET A 124 14.34 -31.76 -1.23
C MET A 124 15.27 -32.56 -0.31
N SER A 125 14.75 -33.60 0.36
CA SER A 125 15.62 -34.52 1.09
C SER A 125 16.47 -35.33 0.11
N MET A 126 17.68 -35.73 0.52
CA MET A 126 18.55 -36.54 -0.34
C MET A 126 17.95 -37.90 -0.71
N ALA A 127 17.08 -38.47 0.13
CA ALA A 127 16.35 -39.69 -0.19
C ALA A 127 15.40 -39.47 -1.38
N ALA A 128 14.58 -38.41 -1.32
CA ALA A 128 13.66 -38.07 -2.41
C ALA A 128 14.40 -37.62 -3.68
N ALA A 129 15.56 -36.99 -3.54
CA ALA A 129 16.42 -36.63 -4.67
C ALA A 129 16.94 -37.87 -5.40
N ARG A 130 17.43 -38.89 -4.67
CA ARG A 130 17.90 -40.15 -5.25
C ARG A 130 16.77 -40.96 -5.91
N GLU A 131 15.57 -40.93 -5.33
CA GLU A 131 14.41 -41.60 -5.93
C GLU A 131 14.00 -40.92 -7.25
N ARG A 132 13.90 -39.59 -7.25
CA ARG A 132 13.49 -38.82 -8.43
C ARG A 132 14.57 -38.79 -9.51
N PHE A 133 15.83 -38.86 -9.12
CA PHE A 133 16.98 -38.84 -10.00
C PHE A 133 17.85 -40.08 -9.75
N PRO A 134 17.42 -41.27 -10.21
CA PRO A 134 18.06 -42.55 -9.88
C PRO A 134 19.45 -42.74 -10.53
N GLY A 135 19.89 -41.83 -11.40
CA GLY A 135 21.19 -41.85 -12.05
C GLY A 135 21.11 -41.62 -13.55
N SER A 136 22.22 -41.86 -14.26
CA SER A 136 22.33 -41.65 -15.70
C SER A 136 21.38 -42.55 -16.47
N ASN A 137 20.51 -41.95 -17.31
CA ASN A 137 19.62 -42.70 -18.17
C ASN A 137 20.41 -43.37 -19.32
N PRO A 138 20.21 -44.66 -19.65
CA PRO A 138 20.96 -45.34 -20.70
C PRO A 138 20.74 -44.78 -22.12
N ALA A 139 19.63 -44.09 -22.39
CA ALA A 139 19.34 -43.51 -23.70
C ALA A 139 19.85 -42.06 -23.87
N PHE A 140 19.97 -41.30 -22.77
CA PHE A 140 20.22 -39.85 -22.84
C PHE A 140 21.37 -39.36 -21.94
N GLY A 141 21.92 -40.22 -21.07
CA GLY A 141 22.84 -39.81 -20.02
C GLY A 141 22.21 -38.82 -19.04
N GLY A 142 23.01 -38.31 -18.09
CA GLY A 142 22.60 -37.22 -17.20
C GLY A 142 23.37 -37.21 -15.88
N ILE A 143 23.86 -36.02 -15.50
CA ILE A 143 24.42 -35.73 -14.18
C ILE A 143 23.49 -34.74 -13.51
N VAL A 144 23.04 -35.06 -12.30
CA VAL A 144 22.31 -34.11 -11.46
C VAL A 144 23.31 -33.38 -10.59
N VAL A 145 23.40 -32.06 -10.78
CA VAL A 145 24.25 -31.17 -9.99
C VAL A 145 23.35 -30.34 -9.09
N GLY A 146 23.64 -30.33 -7.80
CA GLY A 146 22.92 -29.56 -6.80
C GLY A 146 23.61 -29.62 -5.46
N GLU A 147 23.17 -28.76 -4.54
CA GLU A 147 23.71 -28.74 -3.18
C GLU A 147 23.01 -29.81 -2.32
N ALA A 148 23.79 -30.73 -1.75
CA ALA A 148 23.28 -31.74 -0.81
C ALA A 148 23.22 -31.22 0.63
N TYR A 149 23.63 -29.97 0.85
CA TYR A 149 23.92 -29.40 2.16
C TYR A 149 23.13 -28.11 2.39
N ARG A 150 22.41 -28.09 3.50
CA ARG A 150 21.62 -26.96 3.99
C ARG A 150 22.50 -26.10 4.90
N VAL A 151 23.26 -25.16 4.33
CA VAL A 151 24.11 -24.22 5.09
C VAL A 151 23.29 -23.51 6.17
N ASP A 152 22.05 -23.13 5.86
CA ASP A 152 21.15 -22.41 6.75
C ASP A 152 20.67 -23.21 7.98
N GLN A 153 20.86 -24.53 8.01
CA GLN A 153 20.57 -25.38 9.17
C GLN A 153 21.76 -25.53 10.12
N GLU A 154 22.92 -25.02 9.74
CA GLU A 154 24.14 -25.17 10.53
C GLU A 154 24.27 -24.16 11.66
N LYS A 155 25.01 -24.55 12.69
CA LYS A 155 25.21 -23.73 13.88
C LYS A 155 25.90 -22.40 13.54
N VAL A 156 26.72 -22.40 12.49
CA VAL A 156 27.44 -21.22 12.01
C VAL A 156 26.52 -20.25 11.29
N ALA A 157 25.45 -20.71 10.64
CA ALA A 157 24.52 -19.83 9.91
C ALA A 157 23.72 -18.87 10.80
N VAL A 158 23.70 -19.12 12.11
CA VAL A 158 23.11 -18.19 13.10
C VAL A 158 24.08 -17.06 13.46
N ARG A 159 25.38 -17.21 13.18
CA ARG A 159 26.37 -16.16 13.41
C ARG A 159 26.26 -15.10 12.33
N ARG A 160 26.41 -13.86 12.75
CA ARG A 160 26.50 -12.72 11.84
C ARG A 160 27.92 -12.68 11.29
N PHE A 161 28.04 -12.54 9.97
CA PHE A 161 29.33 -12.36 9.30
C PHE A 161 30.06 -11.13 9.83
N ASP A 162 31.36 -11.29 10.12
CA ASP A 162 32.28 -10.25 10.60
C ASP A 162 33.54 -10.25 9.71
N PRO A 163 33.76 -9.21 8.89
CA PRO A 163 34.87 -9.18 7.94
C PRO A 163 36.26 -9.20 8.60
N ASP A 164 36.36 -8.86 9.89
CA ASP A 164 37.63 -8.86 10.63
C ASP A 164 37.93 -10.22 11.30
N ASP A 165 36.96 -11.13 11.35
CA ASP A 165 37.13 -12.51 11.83
C ASP A 165 37.15 -13.47 10.63
N ALA A 166 38.35 -13.98 10.31
CA ALA A 166 38.59 -14.93 9.24
C ALA A 166 37.84 -16.28 9.41
N LYS A 167 37.22 -16.53 10.57
CA LYS A 167 36.43 -17.73 10.85
C LYS A 167 34.91 -17.48 10.86
N SER A 168 34.47 -16.27 10.54
CA SER A 168 33.05 -15.88 10.55
C SER A 168 32.37 -15.93 9.19
#